data_AF-A0AAW0GKJ4-F1
#
_entry.id   AF-A0AAW0GKJ4-F1
#
_cell.length_a   1.000
_cell.length_b   1.000
_cell.length_c   1.000
_cell.angle_alpha   90.00
_cell.angle_beta   90.00
_cell.angle_gamma   90.00
#
_symmetry.space_group_name_H-M   'P 1'
#
loop_
_entity.id
_entity.type
_entity.pdbx_description
1 polymer ?
#
loop_
_entity_poly.entity_id
_entity_poly.type
_entity_poly.pdbx_seq_one_letter_code
_entity_poly.pdbx_strand_id
1 'polypeptide(L)'
;MSPTPDSIITVDSAVLISTLDSIDYPPYHLASSITLATRSTVRQLRIILVSPLFNPSPPADFESGGSELQYGVSRTSRWDEVQRLLTYVYVQATRVAQEMGRILMDVDVLLHGSNSEVPGIAKESVQRVYEGACTLIITTL
;
A
#
# COMPACT_ATOMS: atom_id res chain seq x y z
N MET A 1 -4.35 36.73 18.69
CA MET A 1 -3.92 35.33 18.91
C MET A 1 -4.49 34.52 17.77
N SER A 2 -3.65 34.18 16.80
CA SER A 2 -4.06 33.38 15.64
C SER A 2 -4.17 31.91 16.05
N PRO A 3 -5.15 31.15 15.53
CA PRO A 3 -5.25 29.72 15.79
C PRO A 3 -3.98 29.01 15.26
N THR A 4 -3.33 28.24 16.11
CA THR A 4 -2.20 27.38 15.74
C THR A 4 -2.65 26.32 14.74
N PRO A 5 -1.87 26.03 13.69
CA PRO A 5 -2.27 25.14 12.61
C PRO A 5 -2.45 23.70 13.13
N ASP A 6 -3.55 23.08 12.70
CA ASP A 6 -3.92 21.68 12.79
C ASP A 6 -2.91 20.76 13.48
N SER A 7 -3.20 20.39 14.72
CA SER A 7 -2.57 19.24 15.38
C SER A 7 -2.87 17.98 14.57
N ILE A 8 -1.99 17.63 13.63
CA ILE A 8 -2.06 16.35 12.94
C ILE A 8 -1.94 15.29 14.03
N ILE A 9 -3.02 14.55 14.27
CA ILE A 9 -2.98 13.44 15.22
C ILE A 9 -2.03 12.41 14.63
N THR A 10 -0.92 12.13 15.31
CA THR A 10 0.08 11.16 14.87
C THR A 10 -0.13 9.83 15.61
N VAL A 11 0.31 8.74 15.00
CA VAL A 11 0.28 7.37 15.53
C VAL A 11 1.63 6.72 15.35
N ASP A 12 1.97 5.76 16.21
CA ASP A 12 3.25 5.07 16.12
C ASP A 12 3.34 4.21 14.85
N SER A 13 2.26 3.52 14.53
CA SER A 13 2.19 2.57 13.43
C SER A 13 0.90 2.71 12.62
N ALA A 14 1.03 2.66 11.30
CA ALA A 14 -0.11 2.69 10.41
C ALA A 14 0.04 1.72 9.24
N VAL A 15 -1.10 1.34 8.69
CA VAL A 15 -1.23 0.57 7.46
C VAL A 15 -2.00 1.41 6.45
N LEU A 16 -1.50 1.50 5.23
CA LEU A 16 -2.22 2.02 4.07
C LEU A 16 -2.52 0.85 3.13
N ILE A 17 -3.80 0.60 2.89
CA ILE A 17 -4.28 -0.39 1.92
C ILE A 17 -4.82 0.38 0.72
N SER A 18 -4.38 0.02 -0.49
CA SER A 18 -4.94 0.62 -1.70
C SER A 18 -5.09 -0.42 -2.79
N THR A 19 -6.12 -0.25 -3.61
CA THR A 19 -6.26 -1.01 -4.85
C THR A 19 -5.30 -0.49 -5.90
N LEU A 20 -4.90 -1.39 -6.80
CA LEU A 20 -4.00 -1.09 -7.92
C LEU A 20 -4.51 -1.81 -9.16
N ASP A 21 -4.99 -1.03 -10.13
CA ASP A 21 -5.62 -1.58 -11.35
C ASP A 21 -4.60 -1.91 -12.45
N SER A 22 -3.48 -1.18 -12.50
CA SER A 22 -2.40 -1.35 -13.48
C SER A 22 -1.04 -1.00 -12.88
N ILE A 23 0.01 -1.63 -13.40
CA ILE A 23 1.42 -1.37 -13.08
C ILE A 23 2.20 -0.72 -14.23
N ASP A 24 1.53 -0.44 -15.36
CA ASP A 24 2.16 0.09 -16.57
C ASP A 24 2.69 1.51 -16.38
N TYR A 25 2.08 2.25 -15.45
CA TYR A 25 2.43 3.63 -15.14
C TYR A 25 2.59 3.83 -13.62
N PRO A 26 3.44 4.78 -13.19
CA PRO A 26 3.52 5.13 -11.78
C PRO A 26 2.13 5.54 -11.23
N PRO A 27 1.72 5.03 -10.07
CA PRO A 27 0.38 5.27 -9.55
C PRO A 27 0.31 6.63 -8.84
N TYR A 28 0.29 7.72 -9.62
CA TYR A 28 0.27 9.09 -9.09
C TYR A 28 -0.92 9.35 -8.16
N HIS A 29 -2.04 8.66 -8.36
CA HIS A 29 -3.22 8.74 -7.50
C HIS A 29 -2.94 8.32 -6.04
N LEU A 30 -1.93 7.48 -5.79
CA LEU A 30 -1.54 7.06 -4.43
C LEU A 30 -0.75 8.13 -3.67
N ALA A 31 -0.21 9.14 -4.36
CA ALA A 31 0.68 10.12 -3.74
C ALA A 31 0.04 10.81 -2.53
N SER A 32 -1.22 11.20 -2.64
CA SER A 32 -1.96 11.87 -1.57
C SER A 32 -2.17 10.96 -0.35
N SER A 33 -2.57 9.71 -0.58
CA SER A 33 -2.80 8.72 0.49
C SER A 33 -1.50 8.33 1.20
N ILE A 34 -0.42 8.14 0.42
CA ILE A 34 0.93 7.89 0.95
C ILE A 34 1.38 9.08 1.79
N THR A 35 1.20 10.31 1.30
CA THR A 35 1.57 11.53 2.04
C THR A 35 0.79 11.63 3.35
N LEU A 36 -0.52 11.42 3.32
CA LEU A 36 -1.37 11.49 4.50
C LEU A 36 -0.96 10.44 5.54
N ALA A 37 -0.83 9.18 5.13
CA ALA A 37 -0.44 8.08 6.00
C ALA A 37 0.98 8.27 6.56
N THR A 38 1.89 8.81 5.76
CA THR A 38 3.27 9.10 6.21
C THR A 38 3.29 10.21 7.25
N ARG A 39 2.59 11.32 7.01
CA ARG A 39 2.53 12.46 7.94
C ARG A 39 1.93 12.06 9.28
N SER A 40 0.98 11.14 9.28
CA SER A 40 0.36 10.64 10.50
C SER A 40 1.15 9.54 11.21
N THR A 41 2.24 9.01 10.66
CA THR A 41 2.95 7.83 11.21
C THR A 41 4.34 8.15 11.72
N VAL A 42 4.64 7.76 12.96
CA VAL A 42 5.90 8.11 13.64
C VAL A 42 7.00 7.06 13.40
N ARG A 43 6.66 5.76 13.54
CA ARG A 43 7.65 4.69 13.61
C ARG A 43 7.55 3.68 12.47
N GLN A 44 6.36 3.21 12.12
CA GLN A 44 6.21 2.15 11.11
C GLN A 44 5.01 2.36 10.21
N LEU A 45 5.24 2.55 8.91
CA LEU A 45 4.22 2.62 7.89
C LEU A 45 4.29 1.38 7.00
N ARG A 46 3.19 0.61 6.92
CA ARG A 46 3.06 -0.51 5.99
C ARG A 46 2.08 -0.15 4.88
N ILE A 47 2.49 -0.27 3.63
CA ILE A 47 1.68 0.03 2.46
C ILE A 47 1.38 -1.28 1.74
N ILE A 48 0.11 -1.66 1.64
CA ILE A 48 -0.38 -2.88 1.00
C ILE A 48 -1.10 -2.47 -0.28
N LEU A 49 -0.54 -2.84 -1.43
CA LEU A 49 -1.17 -2.65 -2.73
C LEU A 49 -1.87 -3.93 -3.15
N VAL A 50 -3.19 -3.88 -3.23
CA VAL A 50 -4.04 -5.00 -3.61
C VAL A 50 -4.34 -4.93 -5.10
N SER A 51 -4.00 -5.96 -5.85
CA SER A 51 -4.26 -6.03 -7.29
C SER A 51 -4.65 -7.43 -7.74
N PRO A 52 -5.63 -7.58 -8.63
CA PRO A 52 -5.89 -8.85 -9.31
C PRO A 52 -4.68 -9.37 -10.09
N LEU A 53 -3.75 -8.49 -10.49
CA LEU A 53 -2.53 -8.83 -11.23
C LEU A 53 -1.61 -9.80 -10.47
N PHE A 54 -1.69 -9.80 -9.14
CA PHE A 54 -0.87 -10.64 -8.25
C PHE A 54 -1.62 -11.87 -7.73
N ASN A 55 -2.82 -12.17 -8.25
CA ASN A 55 -3.53 -13.38 -7.89
C ASN A 55 -2.72 -14.62 -8.27
N PRO A 56 -2.64 -15.64 -7.39
CA PRO A 56 -2.01 -16.90 -7.74
C PRO A 56 -2.76 -17.54 -8.92
N SER A 57 -2.02 -18.07 -9.89
CA SER A 57 -2.60 -18.88 -10.96
C SER A 57 -3.34 -20.07 -10.35
N PRO A 58 -4.52 -20.46 -10.88
CA PRO A 58 -5.19 -21.66 -10.42
C PRO A 58 -4.30 -22.89 -10.64
N PRO A 59 -4.41 -23.93 -9.78
CA PRO A 59 -3.67 -25.17 -9.97
C PRO A 59 -4.01 -25.77 -11.35
N ALA A 60 -3.00 -26.37 -11.99
CA ALA A 60 -3.03 -26.84 -13.38
C ALA A 60 -4.02 -27.99 -13.66
N ASP A 61 -4.81 -28.38 -12.66
CA ASP A 61 -5.66 -29.57 -12.64
C ASP A 61 -7.06 -29.30 -13.23
N PHE A 62 -7.37 -28.03 -13.53
CA PHE A 62 -8.62 -27.62 -14.17
C PHE A 62 -8.39 -27.28 -15.65
N GLU A 63 -8.42 -28.31 -16.49
CA GLU A 63 -8.66 -28.17 -17.93
C GLU A 63 -10.11 -27.70 -18.17
N SER A 64 -10.36 -26.40 -18.01
CA SER A 64 -11.61 -25.79 -18.47
C SER A 64 -11.28 -24.71 -19.49
N GLY A 65 -11.68 -25.02 -20.73
CA GLY A 65 -11.45 -24.17 -21.89
C GLY A 65 -12.05 -22.77 -21.76
N GLY A 66 -11.34 -21.82 -22.35
CA GLY A 66 -11.89 -20.56 -22.83
C GLY A 66 -12.00 -19.44 -21.79
N SER A 67 -10.91 -18.68 -21.60
CA SER A 67 -10.90 -17.21 -21.69
C SER A 67 -9.50 -16.70 -21.34
N GLU A 68 -8.81 -16.08 -22.29
CA GLU A 68 -7.46 -15.51 -22.17
C GLU A 68 -7.35 -14.31 -21.19
N LEU A 69 -8.32 -14.11 -20.29
CA LEU A 69 -8.40 -12.94 -19.40
C LEU A 69 -8.01 -13.21 -17.93
N GLN A 70 -7.44 -14.37 -17.58
CA GLN A 70 -7.21 -14.74 -16.16
C GLN A 70 -5.84 -15.35 -15.85
N TYR A 71 -4.78 -14.89 -16.50
CA TYR A 71 -3.43 -15.23 -16.08
C TYR A 71 -2.82 -14.06 -15.31
N GLY A 72 -2.71 -14.23 -13.99
CA GLY A 72 -1.90 -13.38 -13.13
C GLY A 72 -0.54 -13.13 -13.79
N VAL A 73 -0.07 -11.90 -13.70
CA VAL A 73 1.14 -11.43 -14.37
C VAL A 73 2.25 -12.48 -14.25
N SER A 74 2.81 -12.92 -15.38
CA SER A 74 4.00 -13.77 -15.35
C SER A 74 5.06 -13.02 -14.53
N ARG A 75 5.32 -13.55 -13.32
CA ARG A 75 5.97 -12.82 -12.22
C ARG A 75 7.36 -12.30 -12.59
N THR A 76 7.99 -12.89 -13.59
CA THR A 76 9.30 -12.52 -14.11
C THR A 76 9.24 -11.62 -15.35
N SER A 77 8.14 -11.62 -16.12
CA SER A 77 8.06 -10.83 -17.35
C SER A 77 7.69 -9.37 -17.13
N ARG A 78 7.10 -9.04 -15.97
CA ARG A 78 6.77 -7.65 -15.58
C ARG A 78 7.46 -7.21 -14.28
N TRP A 79 8.62 -7.82 -14.01
CA TRP A 79 9.39 -7.51 -12.80
C TRP A 79 9.88 -6.06 -12.81
N ASP A 80 10.22 -5.52 -13.98
CA ASP A 80 10.69 -4.13 -14.11
C ASP A 80 9.59 -3.13 -13.70
N GLU A 81 8.34 -3.37 -14.11
CA GLU A 81 7.18 -2.57 -13.72
C GLU A 81 6.89 -2.69 -12.23
N VAL A 82 6.96 -3.90 -11.68
CA VAL A 82 6.83 -4.15 -10.24
C VAL A 82 7.90 -3.41 -9.44
N GLN A 83 9.16 -3.50 -9.87
CA GLN A 83 10.27 -2.81 -9.22
C GLN A 83 10.11 -1.29 -9.29
N ARG A 84 9.70 -0.75 -10.45
CA ARG A 84 9.45 0.68 -10.61
C ARG A 84 8.32 1.18 -9.71
N LEU A 85 7.24 0.40 -9.60
CA LEU A 85 6.12 0.66 -8.70
C LEU A 85 6.57 0.71 -7.24
N LEU A 86 7.25 -0.34 -6.77
CA LEU A 86 7.74 -0.43 -5.40
C LEU A 86 8.71 0.71 -5.08
N THR A 87 9.60 1.01 -6.02
CA THR A 87 10.54 2.15 -5.92
C THR A 87 9.79 3.46 -5.78
N TYR A 88 8.79 3.72 -6.63
CA TYR A 88 7.99 4.94 -6.56
C TYR A 88 7.32 5.08 -5.18
N VAL A 89 6.61 4.07 -4.72
CA VAL A 89 5.88 4.13 -3.45
C VAL A 89 6.83 4.32 -2.26
N TYR A 90 7.93 3.56 -2.22
CA TYR A 90 8.93 3.66 -1.17
C TYR A 90 9.61 5.03 -1.15
N VAL A 91 10.04 5.55 -2.31
CA VAL A 91 10.69 6.86 -2.43
C VAL A 91 9.73 7.99 -2.05
N GLN A 92 8.46 7.91 -2.43
CA GLN A 92 7.46 8.91 -2.03
C GLN A 92 7.27 8.93 -0.51
N ALA A 93 7.08 7.76 0.11
CA ALA A 93 6.91 7.66 1.55
C ALA A 93 8.16 8.15 2.31
N THR A 94 9.35 7.67 1.92
CA THR A 94 10.61 8.07 2.59
C THR A 94 10.95 9.54 2.40
N ARG A 95 10.65 10.13 1.24
CA ARG A 95 10.77 11.59 1.05
C ARG A 95 9.90 12.35 2.04
N VAL A 96 8.61 12.01 2.16
CA VAL A 96 7.71 12.66 3.11
C VAL A 96 8.16 12.41 4.55
N ALA A 97 8.68 11.22 4.86
CA ALA A 97 9.24 10.90 6.17
C ALA A 97 10.41 11.83 6.53
N GLN A 98 11.33 12.06 5.58
CA GLN A 98 12.47 12.95 5.73
C GLN A 98 12.03 14.41 5.91
N GLU A 99 11.04 14.87 5.12
CA GLU A 99 10.44 16.21 5.27
C GLU A 99 9.83 16.40 6.68
N MET A 100 9.34 15.32 7.31
CA MET A 100 8.81 15.31 8.68
C MET A 100 9.87 15.06 9.77
N GLY A 101 11.16 14.93 9.42
CA GLY A 101 12.24 14.63 10.35
C GLY A 101 12.25 13.19 10.89
N ARG A 102 11.55 12.25 10.24
CA ARG A 102 11.38 10.85 10.67
C ARG A 102 12.23 9.90 9.82
N ILE A 103 13.55 10.13 9.79
CA ILE A 103 14.50 9.38 8.95
C ILE A 103 14.56 7.89 9.33
N LEU A 104 14.25 7.56 10.59
CA LEU A 104 14.23 6.19 11.11
C LEU A 104 12.85 5.51 11.01
N MET A 105 11.87 6.16 10.38
CA MET A 105 10.56 5.54 10.16
C MET A 105 10.73 4.36 9.20
N ASP A 106 10.24 3.20 9.62
CA ASP A 106 10.26 1.98 8.84
C ASP A 106 9.11 1.99 7.83
N VAL A 107 9.41 1.70 6.56
CA VAL A 107 8.43 1.72 5.47
C VAL A 107 8.44 0.38 4.75
N ASP A 108 7.41 -0.42 4.98
CA ASP A 108 7.18 -1.68 4.28
C ASP A 108 6.23 -1.46 3.11
N VAL A 109 6.55 -1.99 1.93
CA VAL A 109 5.62 -2.00 0.79
C VAL A 109 5.37 -3.44 0.36
N LEU A 110 4.11 -3.85 0.37
CA LEU A 110 3.65 -5.21 0.08
C LEU A 110 2.72 -5.20 -1.14
N LEU A 111 2.88 -6.19 -2.00
CA LEU A 111 1.97 -6.46 -3.13
C LEU A 111 1.12 -7.66 -2.78
N HIS A 112 -0.19 -7.54 -2.99
CA HIS A 112 -1.14 -8.56 -2.60
C HIS A 112 -2.16 -8.86 -3.68
N GLY A 113 -2.53 -10.13 -3.84
CA GLY A 113 -3.59 -10.54 -4.75
C GLY A 113 -4.97 -10.18 -4.19
N SER A 114 -5.90 -9.72 -5.04
CA SER A 114 -7.29 -9.43 -4.64
C SER A 114 -8.04 -10.63 -4.06
N ASN A 115 -7.63 -11.85 -4.42
CA ASN A 115 -8.28 -13.10 -4.02
C ASN A 115 -7.58 -13.79 -2.84
N SER A 116 -6.53 -13.19 -2.30
CA SER A 116 -5.79 -13.71 -1.16
C SER A 116 -6.20 -12.93 0.09
N GLU A 117 -6.31 -13.60 1.24
CA GLU A 117 -6.51 -12.91 2.51
C GLU A 117 -5.35 -11.95 2.77
N VAL A 118 -5.62 -10.67 3.09
CA VAL A 118 -4.57 -9.67 3.33
C VAL A 118 -3.62 -10.20 4.40
N PRO A 119 -2.32 -10.38 4.10
CA PRO A 119 -1.44 -11.17 4.94
C PRO A 119 -1.27 -10.43 6.24
N GLY A 120 -1.68 -11.07 7.34
CA GLY A 120 -1.29 -10.74 8.70
C GLY A 120 -1.07 -9.25 8.92
N ILE A 121 -2.12 -8.44 8.77
CA ILE A 121 -2.22 -7.23 9.58
C ILE A 121 -2.20 -7.78 11.00
N ALA A 122 -1.04 -7.78 11.65
CA ALA A 122 -0.94 -8.10 13.06
C ALA A 122 -1.77 -7.04 13.77
N LYS A 123 -3.06 -7.34 13.96
CA LYS A 123 -4.07 -6.42 14.49
C LYS A 123 -3.67 -5.88 15.87
N GLU A 124 -2.69 -6.50 16.51
CA GLU A 124 -2.13 -6.10 17.80
C GLU A 124 -1.13 -4.95 17.75
N SER A 125 -0.65 -4.53 16.57
CA SER A 125 0.38 -3.47 16.48
C SER A 125 0.08 -2.37 15.47
N VAL A 126 -1.11 -2.35 14.86
CA VAL A 126 -1.49 -1.35 13.86
C VAL A 126 -2.52 -0.41 14.46
N GLN A 127 -2.13 0.85 14.70
CA GLN A 127 -3.01 1.85 15.29
C GLN A 127 -3.93 2.53 14.26
N ARG A 128 -3.60 2.49 12.97
CA ARG A 128 -4.43 3.07 11.90
C ARG A 128 -4.42 2.28 10.60
N VAL A 129 -5.56 2.25 9.92
CA VAL A 129 -5.72 1.72 8.56
C VAL A 129 -6.28 2.81 7.65
N TYR A 130 -5.66 3.01 6.48
CA TYR A 130 -6.13 3.89 5.41
C TYR A 130 -6.58 3.03 4.22
N GLU A 131 -7.76 3.27 3.65
CA GLU A 131 -8.20 2.60 2.41
C GLU A 131 -8.25 3.59 1.24
N GLY A 132 -7.67 3.17 0.10
CA GLY A 132 -7.51 3.97 -1.11
C GLY A 132 -8.83 4.25 -1.84
N ALA A 133 -9.56 5.26 -1.39
CA ALA A 133 -10.42 6.15 -2.20
C ALA A 133 -10.97 7.29 -1.35
N CYS A 134 -11.34 7.03 -0.10
CA CYS A 134 -11.72 8.04 0.88
C CYS A 134 -12.03 7.32 2.20
N THR A 135 -11.85 8.05 3.30
CA THR A 135 -12.35 7.75 4.65
C THR A 135 -11.44 6.92 5.57
N LEU A 136 -11.04 7.63 6.63
CA LEU A 136 -10.41 7.19 7.87
C LEU A 136 -11.28 6.14 8.59
N ILE A 137 -10.73 4.95 8.87
CA ILE A 137 -11.27 4.10 9.94
C ILE A 137 -10.33 4.27 11.15
N ILE A 138 -10.77 5.06 12.12
CA ILE A 138 -10.14 5.14 13.44
C ILE A 138 -10.64 3.93 14.23
N THR A 139 -9.80 2.92 14.42
CA THR A 139 -10.02 1.90 15.46
C THR A 139 -9.22 2.31 16.68
N THR A 140 -9.83 3.10 17.56
CA THR A 140 -9.43 3.16 18.97
C THR A 140 -9.82 1.85 19.62
N LEU A 141 -8.86 1.16 20.23
CA LEU A 141 -9.14 0.18 21.29
C LEU A 141 -9.81 0.89 22.48
#